data_AF-Q3TVV4-F1
#
_entry.id   AF-Q3TVV4-F1
#
_cell.length_a   1.000
_cell.length_b   1.000
_cell.length_c   1.000
_cell.angle_alpha   90.00
_cell.angle_beta   90.00
_cell.angle_gamma   90.00
#
_symmetry.space_group_name_H-M   'P 1'
#
loop_
_entity.id
_entity.type
_entity.pdbx_description
1 polymer ?
#
loop_
_entity_poly.entity_id
_entity_poly.type
_entity_poly.pdbx_seq_one_letter_code
_entity_poly.pdbx_strand_id
1 'polypeptide(L)'
;MERPQPDSMPQDLSEALKEATKEVHIQAENAEFMKNFQKGQVSREGFKLVMASLYHIYTALEEEIERNKQNPVYAPLYFPEELHRRAALEHFDIRFQTFLSRIFVLFFIISPVLPE
;
A
#
# COMPACT_ATOMS: atom_id res chain seq x y z
N MET A 1 -13.32 3.26 40.39
CA MET A 1 -11.98 2.71 40.11
C MET A 1 -11.62 3.14 38.70
N GLU A 2 -10.99 4.29 38.57
CA GLU A 2 -10.45 4.77 37.29
C GLU A 2 -9.20 3.96 36.97
N ARG A 3 -9.08 3.48 35.72
CA ARG A 3 -7.84 2.84 35.28
C ARG A 3 -6.75 3.91 35.24
N PRO A 4 -5.54 3.64 35.75
CA PRO A 4 -4.43 4.57 35.62
C PRO A 4 -4.18 4.83 34.13
N GLN A 5 -4.29 6.09 33.73
CA GLN A 5 -3.94 6.58 32.39
C GLN A 5 -2.42 6.49 32.27
N PRO A 6 -1.86 5.86 31.22
CA PRO A 6 -0.43 5.93 30.99
C PRO A 6 -0.05 7.39 30.70
N ASP A 7 0.91 7.91 31.48
CA ASP A 7 1.51 9.23 31.30
C ASP A 7 2.26 9.32 29.96
N SER A 8 1.53 9.60 28.89
CA SER A 8 1.99 10.27 27.68
C SER A 8 0.75 10.58 26.86
N MET A 9 0.69 11.73 26.17
CA MET A 9 -0.32 12.01 25.14
C MET A 9 -0.63 10.74 24.33
N PRO A 10 -1.89 10.39 24.05
CA PRO A 10 -2.16 9.26 23.17
C PRO A 10 -1.49 9.58 21.84
N GLN A 11 -0.40 8.87 21.54
CA GLN A 11 0.30 9.02 20.29
C GLN A 11 -0.72 8.78 19.17
N ASP A 12 -0.80 9.70 18.21
CA ASP A 12 -1.72 9.54 17.09
C ASP A 12 -1.50 8.17 16.46
N LEU A 13 -2.58 7.46 16.12
CA LEU A 13 -2.48 6.09 15.61
C LEU A 13 -1.58 6.02 14.36
N SER A 14 -1.58 7.07 13.54
CA SER A 14 -0.69 7.21 12.39
C SER A 14 0.79 7.24 12.79
N GLU A 15 1.16 8.00 13.82
CA GLU A 15 2.52 8.07 14.35
C GLU A 15 2.93 6.75 15.00
N ALA A 16 2.03 6.12 15.76
CA ALA A 16 2.27 4.84 16.38
C ALA A 16 2.52 3.73 15.34
N LEU A 17 1.70 3.66 14.28
CA LEU A 17 1.89 2.72 13.18
C LEU A 17 3.21 2.97 12.44
N LYS A 18 3.54 4.25 12.17
CA LYS A 18 4.78 4.62 11.49
C LYS A 18 6.02 4.18 12.26
N GLU A 19 6.06 4.43 13.57
CA GLU A 19 7.22 4.04 14.38
C GLU A 19 7.29 2.52 14.56
N ALA A 20 6.16 1.86 14.85
CA ALA A 20 6.11 0.42 15.07
C ALA A 20 6.47 -0.40 13.82
N THR A 21 6.22 0.12 12.61
CA THR A 21 6.51 -0.59 11.36
C THR A 21 7.82 -0.18 10.69
N LYS A 22 8.56 0.78 11.27
CA LYS A 22 9.77 1.36 10.69
C LYS A 22 10.85 0.33 10.35
N GLU A 23 11.18 -0.57 11.28
CA GLU A 23 12.24 -1.55 11.07
C GLU A 23 11.89 -2.56 9.96
N VAL A 24 10.66 -3.09 9.99
CA VAL A 24 10.19 -4.03 8.97
C VAL A 24 10.02 -3.35 7.61
N HIS A 25 9.66 -2.06 7.57
CA HIS A 25 9.62 -1.28 6.33
C HIS A 25 11.01 -1.18 5.69
N ILE A 26 12.03 -0.83 6.48
CA ILE A 26 13.43 -0.78 6.01
C ILE A 26 13.86 -2.15 5.47
N GLN A 27 13.50 -3.24 6.14
CA GLN A 27 13.81 -4.60 5.67
C GLN A 27 13.10 -4.92 4.35
N ALA A 28 11.82 -4.57 4.22
CA ALA A 28 11.03 -4.81 3.02
C ALA A 28 11.57 -4.04 1.80
N GLU A 29 11.96 -2.78 1.97
CA GLU A 29 12.60 -1.99 0.90
C GLU A 29 13.97 -2.54 0.52
N ASN A 30 14.69 -3.15 1.48
CA ASN A 30 16.01 -3.72 1.26
C ASN A 30 16.00 -5.16 0.73
N ALA A 31 14.83 -5.77 0.53
CA ALA A 31 14.69 -7.06 -0.11
C ALA A 31 15.31 -7.01 -1.52
N GLU A 32 15.95 -8.10 -1.94
CA GLU A 32 16.70 -8.16 -3.20
C GLU A 32 15.84 -7.74 -4.40
N PHE A 33 14.60 -8.23 -4.45
CA PHE A 33 13.65 -7.83 -5.49
C PHE A 33 13.39 -6.33 -5.49
N MET A 34 13.14 -5.71 -4.33
CA MET A 34 12.84 -4.27 -4.25
C MET A 34 14.06 -3.40 -4.55
N LYS A 35 15.26 -3.82 -4.13
CA LYS A 35 16.52 -3.17 -4.54
C LYS A 35 16.71 -3.19 -6.04
N ASN A 36 16.47 -4.34 -6.68
CA ASN A 36 16.57 -4.47 -8.13
C ASN A 36 15.49 -3.65 -8.83
N PHE A 37 14.26 -3.64 -8.29
CA PHE A 37 13.17 -2.82 -8.80
C PHE A 37 13.49 -1.32 -8.76
N GLN A 38 13.97 -0.79 -7.62
CA GLN A 38 14.35 0.62 -7.47
C GLN A 38 15.50 1.03 -8.40
N LYS A 39 16.42 0.11 -8.70
CA LYS A 39 17.51 0.32 -9.67
C LYS A 39 17.06 0.19 -11.13
N GLY A 40 15.78 -0.10 -11.40
CA GLY A 40 15.27 -0.36 -12.75
C GLY A 40 15.70 -1.70 -13.33
N GLN A 41 16.26 -2.60 -12.51
CA GLN A 41 16.78 -3.93 -12.89
C GLN A 41 15.72 -5.03 -12.70
N VAL A 42 14.47 -4.76 -13.10
CA VAL A 42 13.38 -5.74 -13.03
C VAL A 42 13.08 -6.33 -14.40
N SER A 43 13.01 -7.65 -14.50
CA SER A 43 12.60 -8.32 -15.73
C SER A 43 11.10 -8.15 -15.97
N ARG A 44 10.67 -8.23 -17.23
CA ARG A 44 9.25 -8.20 -17.57
C ARG A 44 8.46 -9.29 -16.84
N GLU A 45 9.03 -10.49 -16.73
CA GLU A 45 8.41 -11.62 -16.02
C GLU A 45 8.28 -11.36 -14.52
N GLY A 46 9.34 -10.84 -13.88
CA GLY A 46 9.28 -10.46 -12.46
C GLY A 46 8.25 -9.37 -12.20
N PHE A 47 8.14 -8.40 -13.11
CA PHE A 47 7.13 -7.36 -13.01
C PHE A 47 5.70 -7.91 -13.17
N LYS A 48 5.47 -8.82 -14.13
CA LYS A 48 4.17 -9.53 -14.27
C LYS A 48 3.79 -10.27 -13.00
N LEU A 49 4.76 -10.98 -12.40
CA LEU A 49 4.51 -11.78 -11.20
C LEU A 49 4.07 -10.90 -10.03
N VAL A 50 4.75 -9.78 -9.78
CA VAL A 50 4.37 -8.87 -8.69
C VAL A 50 3.01 -8.25 -8.93
N MET A 51 2.70 -7.86 -10.16
CA MET A 51 1.40 -7.26 -10.46
C MET A 51 0.24 -8.27 -10.35
N ALA A 52 0.44 -9.51 -10.78
CA ALA A 52 -0.52 -10.59 -10.56
C ALA A 52 -0.73 -10.88 -9.06
N SER A 53 0.35 -10.89 -8.28
CA SER A 53 0.26 -11.02 -6.82
C SER A 53 -0.52 -9.85 -6.20
N LEU A 54 -0.26 -8.61 -6.62
CA LEU A 54 -1.01 -7.44 -6.15
C LEU A 54 -2.50 -7.53 -6.53
N TYR A 55 -2.83 -8.00 -7.73
CA TYR A 55 -4.23 -8.19 -8.13
C TYR A 55 -4.99 -9.07 -7.13
N HIS A 56 -4.43 -10.23 -6.76
CA HIS A 56 -5.06 -11.11 -5.79
C HIS A 56 -5.13 -10.50 -4.38
N ILE A 57 -4.07 -9.81 -3.94
CA ILE A 57 -4.02 -9.14 -2.64
C ILE A 57 -5.11 -8.05 -2.55
N TYR A 58 -5.18 -7.16 -3.55
CA TYR A 58 -6.16 -6.07 -3.58
C TYR A 58 -7.59 -6.58 -3.78
N THR A 59 -7.78 -7.68 -4.51
CA THR A 59 -9.11 -8.28 -4.63
C THR A 59 -9.63 -8.73 -3.27
N ALA A 60 -8.84 -9.50 -2.52
CA ALA A 60 -9.24 -9.95 -1.18
C ALA A 60 -9.40 -8.77 -0.20
N LEU A 61 -8.49 -7.80 -0.24
CA LEU A 61 -8.52 -6.63 0.62
C LEU A 61 -9.78 -5.78 0.36
N GLU A 62 -10.05 -5.41 -0.88
CA GLU A 62 -11.20 -4.57 -1.24
C GLU A 62 -12.54 -5.27 -1.01
N GLU A 63 -12.58 -6.59 -1.17
CA GLU A 63 -13.76 -7.37 -0.78
C GLU A 63 -14.06 -7.30 0.72
N GLU A 64 -13.04 -7.37 1.59
CA GLU A 64 -13.22 -7.20 3.04
C GLU A 64 -13.58 -5.76 3.41
N ILE A 65 -13.00 -4.79 2.71
CA ILE A 65 -13.34 -3.37 2.85
C ILE A 65 -14.83 -3.16 2.56
N GLU A 66 -15.33 -3.70 1.44
CA GLU A 66 -16.75 -3.61 1.08
C GLU A 66 -17.66 -4.31 2.10
N ARG A 67 -17.24 -5.45 2.64
CA ARG A 67 -17.97 -6.16 3.71
C ARG A 67 -18.05 -5.32 5.00
N ASN A 68 -17.01 -4.53 5.29
CA ASN A 68 -16.88 -3.79 6.55
C ASN A 68 -17.11 -2.28 6.43
N LYS A 69 -17.56 -1.76 5.27
CA LYS A 69 -17.68 -0.32 5.01
C LYS A 69 -18.58 0.46 5.97
N GLN A 70 -19.55 -0.20 6.60
CA GLN A 70 -20.44 0.40 7.60
C GLN A 70 -19.97 0.16 9.04
N ASN A 71 -18.91 -0.61 9.25
CA ASN A 71 -18.39 -0.90 10.58
C ASN A 71 -17.71 0.36 11.14
N PRO A 72 -18.12 0.89 12.31
CA PRO A 72 -17.58 2.13 12.88
C PRO A 72 -16.04 2.15 13.02
N VAL A 73 -15.40 0.99 13.15
CA VAL A 73 -13.93 0.89 13.27
C VAL A 73 -13.18 1.12 11.95
N TYR A 74 -13.86 0.97 10.82
CA TYR A 74 -13.26 1.09 9.49
C TYR A 74 -13.92 2.18 8.63
N ALA A 75 -15.19 2.48 8.84
CA ALA A 75 -15.95 3.48 8.07
C ALA A 75 -15.22 4.82 7.85
N PRO A 76 -14.45 5.39 8.82
CA PRO A 76 -13.68 6.61 8.59
C PRO A 76 -12.56 6.50 7.54
N LEU A 77 -12.15 5.28 7.18
CA LEU A 77 -11.10 4.97 6.21
C LEU A 77 -11.67 4.49 4.86
N TYR A 78 -12.99 4.47 4.69
CA TYR A 78 -13.63 4.00 3.46
C TYR A 78 -13.59 5.06 2.37
N PHE A 79 -12.54 5.01 1.54
CA PHE A 79 -12.30 5.91 0.39
C PHE A 79 -12.18 5.12 -0.92
N PRO A 80 -13.30 4.55 -1.42
CA PRO A 80 -13.25 3.63 -2.55
C PRO A 80 -12.81 4.28 -3.86
N GLU A 81 -13.25 5.50 -4.15
CA GLU A 81 -12.94 6.19 -5.41
C GLU A 81 -11.46 6.61 -5.49
N GLU A 82 -10.86 6.96 -4.35
CA GLU A 82 -9.48 7.43 -4.27
C GLU A 82 -8.46 6.28 -4.17
N LEU A 83 -8.84 5.20 -3.47
CA LEU A 83 -7.88 4.16 -3.05
C LEU A 83 -8.10 2.77 -3.65
N HIS A 84 -9.29 2.43 -4.18
CA HIS A 84 -9.47 1.11 -4.78
C HIS A 84 -8.58 0.94 -6.02
N ARG A 85 -7.83 -0.16 -6.04
CA ARG A 85 -6.86 -0.52 -7.08
C ARG A 85 -7.31 -1.73 -7.90
N ARG A 86 -8.30 -2.53 -7.45
CA ARG A 86 -8.74 -3.72 -8.19
C ARG A 86 -9.08 -3.42 -9.64
N ALA A 87 -9.89 -2.40 -9.91
CA ALA A 87 -10.23 -2.03 -11.29
C ALA A 87 -9.00 -1.62 -12.14
N ALA A 88 -8.03 -0.94 -11.52
CA ALA A 88 -6.78 -0.59 -12.19
C ALA A 88 -5.89 -1.81 -12.46
N LEU A 89 -5.89 -2.79 -11.55
CA LEU A 89 -5.12 -4.04 -11.65
C LEU A 89 -5.75 -5.05 -12.62
N GLU A 90 -7.07 -5.17 -12.66
CA GLU A 90 -7.79 -5.94 -13.69
C GLU A 90 -7.49 -5.38 -15.07
N HIS A 91 -7.57 -4.05 -15.19
CA HIS A 91 -7.24 -3.39 -16.43
C HIS A 91 -5.78 -3.57 -16.81
N PHE A 92 -4.87 -3.63 -15.83
CA PHE A 92 -3.46 -3.89 -16.05
C PHE A 92 -3.17 -5.34 -16.48
N ASP A 93 -3.86 -6.34 -15.94
CA ASP A 93 -3.76 -7.72 -16.41
C ASP A 93 -4.21 -7.83 -17.88
N ILE A 94 -5.34 -7.20 -18.21
CA ILE A 94 -5.85 -7.09 -19.59
C ILE A 94 -4.91 -6.26 -20.48
N ARG A 95 -4.32 -5.19 -19.95
CA ARG A 95 -3.42 -4.26 -20.65
C ARG A 95 -1.93 -4.58 -20.54
N PHE A 96 -1.46 -5.68 -19.96
CA PHE A 96 -0.03 -6.00 -20.07
C PHE A 96 0.40 -6.28 -21.54
N GLN A 97 -0.56 -6.46 -22.44
CA GLN A 97 -0.36 -6.43 -23.89
C GLN A 97 -0.16 -5.01 -24.47
N THR A 98 -0.57 -3.96 -23.76
CA THR A 98 -0.59 -2.57 -24.23
C THR A 98 -0.42 -1.62 -23.05
N PHE A 99 0.66 -0.82 -22.98
CA PHE A 99 0.73 0.43 -22.19
C PHE A 99 1.55 0.40 -20.88
N LEU A 100 2.87 0.51 -21.06
CA LEU A 100 3.91 1.00 -20.13
C LEU A 100 3.67 2.41 -19.51
N SER A 101 2.47 3.01 -19.58
CA SER A 101 2.33 4.47 -19.46
C SER A 101 1.65 5.01 -18.19
N ARG A 102 1.43 4.21 -17.13
CA ARG A 102 0.73 4.71 -15.91
C ARG A 102 1.35 4.35 -14.55
N ILE A 103 2.50 3.67 -14.50
CA ILE A 103 3.10 3.13 -13.27
C ILE A 103 3.66 4.21 -12.31
N PHE A 104 3.77 5.47 -12.74
CA PHE A 104 4.43 6.50 -11.95
C PHE A 104 3.64 7.07 -10.76
N VAL A 105 2.34 6.81 -10.65
CA VAL A 105 1.50 7.51 -9.65
C VAL A 105 1.54 6.88 -8.26
N LEU A 106 1.85 5.58 -8.13
CA LEU A 106 1.78 4.91 -6.81
C LEU A 106 3.04 5.10 -5.95
N PHE A 107 4.18 5.46 -6.54
CA PHE A 107 5.42 5.74 -5.80
C PHE A 107 5.41 7.10 -5.09
N PHE A 108 4.47 8.00 -5.44
CA PHE A 108 4.48 9.39 -4.98
C PHE A 108 3.53 9.69 -3.80
N ILE A 109 2.62 8.78 -3.44
CA ILE A 109 1.63 9.04 -2.37
C ILE A 109 2.19 8.76 -0.96
N ILE A 110 3.33 8.07 -0.82
CA ILE A 110 3.91 7.69 0.49
C ILE A 110 5.29 8.35 0.75
N SER A 111 5.82 9.16 -0.17
CA SER A 111 7.12 9.82 0.02
C SER A 111 6.97 11.35 0.03
N PRO A 112 6.96 12.02 1.20
CA PRO A 112 7.23 13.44 1.26
C PRO A 112 8.75 13.60 1.31
N VAL A 113 9.40 13.57 0.15
CA VAL A 113 10.83 13.89 0.04
C VAL A 113 11.07 14.87 -1.10
N LEU A 114 11.61 16.04 -0.69
CA LEU A 114 12.33 17.13 -1.38
C LEU A 114 11.55 18.47 -1.51
N PRO A 115 12.22 19.64 -1.40
CA PRO A 115 13.65 19.94 -1.71
C PRO A 115 14.41 20.66 -0.55
N GLU A 116 15.73 20.91 -0.51
CA GLU A 116 16.94 20.70 -1.34
C GLU A 116 18.04 20.06 -0.46
#